data_AF-A0A7V4IIA1-F1
#
_entry.id   AF-A0A7V4IIA1-F1
#
_cell.length_a   1.000
_cell.length_b   1.000
_cell.length_c   1.000
_cell.angle_alpha   90.00
_cell.angle_beta   90.00
_cell.angle_gamma   90.00
#
_symmetry.space_group_name_H-M   'P 1'
#
loop_
_entity.id
_entity.type
_entity.pdbx_description
1 polymer ?
#
loop_
_entity_poly.entity_id
_entity_poly.type
_entity_poly.pdbx_seq_one_letter_code
_entity_poly.pdbx_strand_id
1 'polypeptide(L)'
;MGYTRNCSVLHNQIYNLPYSGISLGWGWGFTVNYTSGNFIHGNLIHDVVRQLSDGGSIYCLGLQQHATFSQNYLSAQPNLTGLIYQDAGSKSWSVFGNVVKTGNAINWYWSNGGDPYNFVYDNYSDSNKWNPGASTHQNNIVVNNGVWPAPALAITNAAGPATKVYFTSATNSVLIGGGFPPGLTGWTVGGPVASQAGVTYGTYGDDNTPTGTDCVAFNVGNIAPGATLSTTFKAQAGHTYALSYSQATWGGANNQSLQVDILETNNTIGLGTSTTWAAGLYSRYLRIFTANTTGTKTLRFADVTTAGNADGSDVLLTRVKLRDVSPQWPVNLTAGVQGGQFVVRWPLTGFSLYTSPALGAGANWTLATNPLPAVDPGNPTMMQFILPVPATNNAFFRLQP
;
A
#
# COMPACT_ATOMS: atom_id res chain seq x y z
N MET A 1 10.17 -2.74 -17.28
CA MET A 1 11.05 -1.80 -16.53
C MET A 1 12.25 -2.59 -16.05
N GLY A 2 13.48 -2.14 -16.34
CA GLY A 2 14.70 -2.85 -15.93
C GLY A 2 15.11 -2.50 -14.50
N TYR A 3 16.31 -1.93 -14.33
CA TYR A 3 16.75 -1.41 -13.04
C TYR A 3 16.11 -0.03 -12.77
N THR A 4 15.17 0.04 -11.83
CA THR A 4 14.49 1.28 -11.45
C THR A 4 14.48 1.49 -9.94
N ARG A 5 14.38 2.74 -9.52
CA ARG A 5 14.17 3.13 -8.13
C ARG A 5 12.96 4.06 -8.02
N ASN A 6 12.11 3.85 -7.02
CA ASN A 6 10.90 4.63 -6.76
C ASN A 6 9.93 4.72 -7.96
N CYS A 7 9.94 3.72 -8.85
CA CYS A 7 8.97 3.66 -9.95
C CYS A 7 7.57 3.35 -9.41
N SER A 8 6.55 4.05 -9.92
CA SER A 8 5.15 3.84 -9.53
C SER A 8 4.32 3.46 -10.76
N VAL A 9 3.68 2.29 -10.71
CA VAL A 9 2.75 1.80 -11.75
C VAL A 9 1.38 1.63 -11.10
N LEU A 10 0.52 2.64 -11.28
CA LEU A 10 -0.69 2.82 -10.50
C LEU A 10 -1.93 2.90 -11.39
N HIS A 11 -3.01 2.20 -11.02
CA HIS A 11 -4.35 2.38 -11.60
C HIS A 11 -4.41 2.34 -13.14
N ASN A 12 -3.76 1.33 -13.73
CA ASN A 12 -3.82 1.08 -15.18
C ASN A 12 -4.77 -0.08 -15.49
N GLN A 13 -5.43 -0.04 -16.66
CA GLN A 13 -5.94 -1.27 -17.31
C GLN A 13 -4.86 -1.76 -18.26
N ILE A 14 -4.46 -3.00 -18.11
CA ILE A 14 -3.48 -3.63 -19.00
C ILE A 14 -4.10 -4.92 -19.50
N TYR A 15 -4.40 -4.98 -20.79
CA TYR A 15 -5.09 -6.12 -21.36
C TYR A 15 -4.78 -6.36 -22.84
N ASN A 16 -5.14 -7.56 -23.30
CA ASN A 16 -4.96 -8.01 -24.67
C ASN A 16 -3.50 -7.94 -25.15
N LEU A 17 -2.57 -8.39 -24.31
CA LEU A 17 -1.15 -8.39 -24.62
C LEU A 17 -0.64 -9.80 -24.96
N PRO A 18 0.31 -9.93 -25.90
CA PRO A 18 0.86 -11.23 -26.31
C PRO A 18 1.68 -11.89 -25.19
N TYR A 19 2.19 -11.11 -24.23
CA TYR A 19 3.04 -11.55 -23.13
C TYR A 19 2.64 -10.87 -21.80
N SER A 20 3.53 -10.82 -20.81
CA SER A 20 3.29 -10.27 -19.47
C SER A 20 2.69 -8.86 -19.49
N GLY A 21 1.84 -8.56 -18.51
CA GLY A 21 1.24 -7.23 -18.34
C GLY A 21 2.25 -6.19 -17.84
N ILE A 22 2.84 -6.46 -16.67
CA ILE A 22 3.92 -5.66 -16.11
C ILE A 22 5.15 -6.55 -15.94
N SER A 23 6.30 -6.08 -16.44
CA SER A 23 7.62 -6.66 -16.16
C SER A 23 8.47 -5.66 -15.38
N LEU A 24 8.97 -6.03 -14.20
CA LEU A 24 9.75 -5.15 -13.33
C LEU A 24 11.00 -5.84 -12.77
N GLY A 25 12.16 -5.27 -13.07
CA GLY A 25 13.46 -5.77 -12.66
C GLY A 25 14.25 -6.42 -13.79
N TRP A 26 15.50 -6.79 -13.50
CA TRP A 26 16.43 -7.37 -14.48
C TRP A 26 17.58 -8.11 -13.78
N GLY A 27 18.39 -8.84 -14.55
CA GLY A 27 19.73 -9.28 -14.12
C GLY A 27 19.85 -10.69 -13.53
N TRP A 28 18.75 -11.43 -13.39
CA TRP A 28 18.72 -12.86 -12.98
C TRP A 28 19.65 -13.19 -11.79
N GLY A 29 19.61 -12.39 -10.73
CA GLY A 29 20.50 -12.61 -9.59
C GLY A 29 20.14 -11.81 -8.35
N PHE A 30 20.74 -12.21 -7.23
CA PHE A 30 20.55 -11.59 -5.92
C PHE A 30 21.57 -10.48 -5.61
N THR A 31 22.44 -10.15 -6.57
CA THR A 31 23.49 -9.14 -6.39
C THR A 31 22.87 -7.80 -6.02
N VAL A 32 23.38 -7.23 -4.93
CA VAL A 32 22.97 -5.90 -4.44
C VAL A 32 23.20 -4.87 -5.54
N ASN A 33 22.16 -4.08 -5.81
CA ASN A 33 22.19 -3.00 -6.79
C ASN A 33 21.22 -1.88 -6.36
N TYR A 34 21.08 -0.82 -7.16
CA TYR A 34 20.34 0.38 -6.75
C TYR A 34 18.81 0.26 -6.82
N THR A 35 18.27 -0.87 -7.30
CA THR A 35 16.82 -1.09 -7.39
C THR A 35 16.17 -1.03 -6.02
N SER A 36 15.25 -0.07 -5.84
CA SER A 36 14.54 0.05 -4.58
C SER A 36 13.23 0.81 -4.69
N GLY A 37 12.27 0.52 -3.81
CA GLY A 37 11.07 1.36 -3.60
C GLY A 37 10.09 1.36 -4.76
N ASN A 38 10.16 0.39 -5.67
CA ASN A 38 9.22 0.28 -6.77
C ASN A 38 7.83 -0.17 -6.28
N PHE A 39 6.78 0.39 -6.84
CA PHE A 39 5.41 0.25 -6.35
C PHE A 39 4.45 -0.08 -7.50
N ILE A 40 3.82 -1.26 -7.45
CA ILE A 40 2.79 -1.69 -8.38
C ILE A 40 1.48 -1.81 -7.62
N HIS A 41 0.52 -0.92 -7.91
CA HIS A 41 -0.68 -0.80 -7.10
C HIS A 41 -1.95 -0.46 -7.86
N GLY A 42 -3.08 -1.05 -7.47
CA GLY A 42 -4.39 -0.65 -7.99
C GLY A 42 -4.61 -0.97 -9.47
N ASN A 43 -3.78 -1.81 -10.10
CA ASN A 43 -3.91 -2.10 -11.53
C ASN A 43 -4.96 -3.20 -11.80
N LEU A 44 -5.69 -3.05 -12.89
CA LEU A 44 -6.54 -4.08 -13.46
C LEU A 44 -5.79 -4.72 -14.63
N ILE A 45 -5.38 -5.98 -14.47
CA ILE A 45 -4.61 -6.69 -15.50
C ILE A 45 -5.37 -7.95 -15.89
N HIS A 46 -5.71 -8.08 -17.16
CA HIS A 46 -6.44 -9.25 -17.65
C HIS A 46 -6.13 -9.57 -19.10
N ASP A 47 -6.36 -10.80 -19.54
CA ASP A 47 -6.12 -11.20 -20.95
C ASP A 47 -4.69 -10.88 -21.43
N VAL A 48 -3.70 -11.18 -20.58
CA VAL A 48 -2.27 -11.06 -20.88
C VAL A 48 -1.66 -12.46 -21.02
N VAL A 49 -0.43 -12.55 -21.53
CA VAL A 49 0.24 -13.85 -21.79
C VAL A 49 -0.57 -14.70 -22.79
N ARG A 50 -1.12 -14.06 -23.83
CA ARG A 50 -2.04 -14.71 -24.78
C ARG A 50 -1.36 -15.55 -25.86
N GLN A 51 -0.12 -15.25 -26.20
CA GLN A 51 0.61 -15.91 -27.29
C GLN A 51 1.89 -16.57 -26.79
N LEU A 52 2.66 -15.87 -25.97
CA LEU A 52 3.89 -16.38 -25.38
C LEU A 52 3.61 -17.02 -24.01
N SER A 53 4.50 -17.91 -23.56
CA SER A 53 4.50 -18.56 -22.24
C SER A 53 5.61 -18.01 -21.35
N ASP A 54 5.70 -18.52 -20.11
CA ASP A 54 6.74 -18.10 -19.16
C ASP A 54 6.65 -16.60 -18.78
N GLY A 55 5.42 -16.12 -18.63
CA GLY A 55 5.10 -14.75 -18.24
C GLY A 55 4.05 -14.71 -17.15
N GLY A 56 3.73 -13.52 -16.64
CA GLY A 56 2.70 -13.34 -15.64
C GLY A 56 1.94 -12.04 -15.87
N SER A 57 0.80 -11.88 -15.19
CA SER A 57 0.14 -10.58 -15.12
C SER A 57 1.08 -9.52 -14.54
N ILE A 58 1.82 -9.91 -13.50
CA ILE A 58 2.97 -9.19 -12.99
C ILE A 58 4.15 -10.17 -12.96
N TYR A 59 5.18 -9.88 -13.75
CA TYR A 59 6.44 -10.61 -13.82
C TYR A 59 7.56 -9.79 -13.18
N CYS A 60 8.38 -10.40 -12.33
CA CYS A 60 9.46 -9.73 -11.64
C CYS A 60 10.76 -10.52 -11.66
N LEU A 61 11.88 -9.80 -11.58
CA LEU A 61 13.20 -10.37 -11.75
C LEU A 61 14.27 -9.62 -10.94
N GLY A 62 15.19 -10.34 -10.30
CA GLY A 62 16.30 -9.76 -9.54
C GLY A 62 15.92 -9.06 -8.22
N LEU A 63 16.93 -8.60 -7.48
CA LEU A 63 16.75 -7.89 -6.21
C LEU A 63 15.91 -6.61 -6.38
N GLN A 64 14.94 -6.39 -5.49
CA GLN A 64 14.05 -5.23 -5.50
C GLN A 64 13.80 -4.73 -4.07
N GLN A 65 14.77 -4.02 -3.52
CA GLN A 65 14.73 -3.60 -2.12
C GLN A 65 13.50 -2.72 -1.83
N HIS A 66 12.66 -3.07 -0.87
CA HIS A 66 11.51 -2.24 -0.47
C HIS A 66 10.43 -2.10 -1.55
N ALA A 67 10.38 -3.01 -2.52
CA ALA A 67 9.40 -2.96 -3.59
C ALA A 67 8.11 -3.72 -3.21
N THR A 68 6.97 -3.29 -3.74
CA THR A 68 5.66 -3.81 -3.30
C THR A 68 4.66 -4.03 -4.44
N PHE A 69 3.85 -5.09 -4.31
CA PHE A 69 2.62 -5.32 -5.09
C PHE A 69 1.41 -5.23 -4.17
N SER A 70 0.46 -4.36 -4.46
CA SER A 70 -0.76 -4.33 -3.65
C SER A 70 -2.01 -3.87 -4.36
N GLN A 71 -3.15 -4.39 -3.93
CA GLN A 71 -4.47 -3.96 -4.41
C GLN A 71 -4.64 -4.04 -5.94
N ASN A 72 -3.91 -4.94 -6.59
CA ASN A 72 -4.12 -5.21 -8.01
C ASN A 72 -5.23 -6.26 -8.17
N TYR A 73 -6.02 -6.13 -9.24
CA TYR A 73 -6.94 -7.17 -9.69
C TYR A 73 -6.38 -7.83 -10.95
N LEU A 74 -6.03 -9.10 -10.83
CA LEU A 74 -5.40 -9.90 -11.88
C LEU A 74 -6.35 -11.01 -12.32
N SER A 75 -6.63 -11.14 -13.61
CA SER A 75 -7.56 -12.18 -14.07
C SER A 75 -7.28 -12.70 -15.48
N ALA A 76 -7.94 -13.80 -15.85
CA ALA A 76 -8.07 -14.25 -17.24
C ALA A 76 -6.74 -14.42 -18.00
N GLN A 77 -5.73 -15.02 -17.35
CA GLN A 77 -4.50 -15.44 -18.02
C GLN A 77 -4.73 -16.84 -18.64
N PRO A 78 -4.54 -17.03 -19.96
CA PRO A 78 -4.80 -18.31 -20.63
C PRO A 78 -3.63 -19.29 -20.54
N ASN A 79 -2.42 -18.85 -20.16
CA ASN A 79 -1.21 -19.67 -20.15
C ASN A 79 -0.84 -20.18 -18.73
N LEU A 80 -0.08 -21.27 -18.71
CA LEU A 80 0.11 -22.22 -17.61
C LEU A 80 1.08 -21.80 -16.49
N THR A 81 1.35 -20.51 -16.28
CA THR A 81 2.27 -19.99 -15.24
C THR A 81 1.51 -19.35 -14.08
N GLY A 82 2.22 -18.62 -13.20
CA GLY A 82 1.63 -17.77 -12.17
C GLY A 82 1.09 -16.44 -12.72
N LEU A 83 -0.05 -15.94 -12.21
CA LEU A 83 -0.47 -14.56 -12.50
C LEU A 83 0.47 -13.55 -11.83
N ILE A 84 0.84 -13.80 -10.57
CA ILE A 84 1.98 -13.14 -9.93
C ILE A 84 3.17 -14.07 -10.12
N TYR A 85 4.17 -13.62 -10.87
CA TYR A 85 5.34 -14.43 -11.20
C TYR A 85 6.63 -13.70 -10.78
N GLN A 86 7.25 -14.20 -9.73
CA GLN A 86 8.58 -13.80 -9.30
C GLN A 86 9.62 -14.78 -9.85
N ASP A 87 10.33 -14.38 -10.88
CA ASP A 87 11.36 -15.19 -11.53
C ASP A 87 12.74 -14.98 -10.86
N ALA A 88 13.77 -15.66 -11.37
CA ALA A 88 15.07 -15.82 -10.73
C ALA A 88 15.67 -14.52 -10.16
N GLY A 89 16.18 -14.61 -8.94
CA GLY A 89 16.78 -13.48 -8.25
C GLY A 89 15.78 -12.53 -7.59
N SER A 90 14.47 -12.69 -7.81
CA SER A 90 13.44 -11.89 -7.15
C SER A 90 13.59 -11.97 -5.63
N LYS A 91 13.83 -10.82 -5.00
CA LYS A 91 14.13 -10.70 -3.57
C LYS A 91 13.65 -9.36 -3.00
N SER A 92 13.27 -9.35 -1.73
CA SER A 92 12.85 -8.16 -0.97
C SER A 92 11.51 -7.54 -1.40
N TRP A 93 10.64 -8.36 -1.98
CA TRP A 93 9.28 -7.97 -2.34
C TRP A 93 8.31 -8.08 -1.16
N SER A 94 7.36 -7.15 -1.05
CA SER A 94 6.12 -7.36 -0.29
C SER A 94 4.92 -7.43 -1.22
N VAL A 95 4.26 -8.58 -1.28
CA VAL A 95 3.14 -8.89 -2.18
C VAL A 95 1.89 -9.10 -1.34
N PHE A 96 0.97 -8.15 -1.32
CA PHE A 96 -0.16 -8.23 -0.40
C PHE A 96 -1.43 -7.54 -0.85
N GLY A 97 -2.58 -8.01 -0.38
CA GLY A 97 -3.87 -7.39 -0.71
C GLY A 97 -4.18 -7.39 -2.20
N ASN A 98 -3.71 -8.38 -2.98
CA ASN A 98 -4.06 -8.52 -4.39
C ASN A 98 -5.22 -9.50 -4.54
N VAL A 99 -6.07 -9.30 -5.54
CA VAL A 99 -7.13 -10.25 -5.92
C VAL A 99 -6.71 -10.93 -7.22
N VAL A 100 -6.64 -12.25 -7.19
CA VAL A 100 -6.21 -13.07 -8.32
C VAL A 100 -7.33 -14.02 -8.70
N LYS A 101 -7.95 -13.80 -9.86
CA LYS A 101 -8.96 -14.68 -10.43
C LYS A 101 -8.28 -15.55 -11.51
N THR A 102 -7.85 -16.75 -11.15
CA THR A 102 -6.85 -17.51 -11.90
C THR A 102 -7.30 -17.91 -13.30
N GLY A 103 -8.61 -18.10 -13.53
CA GLY A 103 -9.09 -18.62 -14.80
C GLY A 103 -8.43 -19.97 -15.13
N ASN A 104 -7.74 -20.05 -16.27
CA ASN A 104 -7.04 -21.26 -16.73
C ASN A 104 -5.56 -21.33 -16.31
N ALA A 105 -5.03 -20.35 -15.58
CA ALA A 105 -3.66 -20.37 -15.11
C ALA A 105 -3.40 -21.55 -14.15
N ILE A 106 -2.16 -22.07 -14.13
CA ILE A 106 -1.81 -23.14 -13.19
C ILE A 106 -1.78 -22.61 -11.76
N ASN A 107 -1.20 -21.43 -11.55
CA ASN A 107 -0.93 -20.89 -10.22
C ASN A 107 -1.42 -19.44 -10.09
N TRP A 108 -1.93 -19.05 -8.92
CA TRP A 108 -2.19 -17.63 -8.64
C TRP A 108 -0.87 -16.89 -8.37
N TYR A 109 0.08 -17.58 -7.72
CA TYR A 109 1.43 -17.12 -7.41
C TYR A 109 2.48 -18.16 -7.80
N TRP A 110 3.55 -17.71 -8.45
CA TRP A 110 4.70 -18.53 -8.81
C TRP A 110 5.99 -17.82 -8.41
N SER A 111 6.86 -18.50 -7.67
CA SER A 111 8.23 -18.06 -7.39
C SER A 111 9.24 -19.08 -7.93
N ASN A 112 10.05 -18.68 -8.90
CA ASN A 112 11.08 -19.52 -9.53
C ASN A 112 12.45 -19.25 -8.87
N GLY A 113 12.87 -20.15 -7.97
CA GLY A 113 14.11 -19.98 -7.20
C GLY A 113 14.01 -18.90 -6.11
N GLY A 114 12.83 -18.77 -5.50
CA GLY A 114 12.48 -17.72 -4.55
C GLY A 114 13.46 -17.53 -3.40
N ASP A 115 13.37 -16.36 -2.77
CA ASP A 115 14.15 -15.96 -1.61
C ASP A 115 13.21 -15.73 -0.40
N PRO A 116 13.59 -16.12 0.83
CA PRO A 116 12.73 -16.02 2.02
C PRO A 116 12.35 -14.60 2.42
N TYR A 117 13.00 -13.58 1.84
CA TYR A 117 12.69 -12.17 2.04
C TYR A 117 11.68 -11.62 1.02
N ASN A 118 11.04 -12.48 0.23
CA ASN A 118 9.78 -12.16 -0.44
C ASN A 118 8.63 -12.48 0.52
N PHE A 119 7.91 -11.45 0.97
CA PHE A 119 6.78 -11.58 1.88
C PHE A 119 5.47 -11.51 1.11
N VAL A 120 4.69 -12.58 1.13
CA VAL A 120 3.44 -12.70 0.37
C VAL A 120 2.29 -12.92 1.34
N TYR A 121 1.44 -11.93 1.55
CA TYR A 121 0.45 -11.98 2.61
C TYR A 121 -0.87 -11.28 2.31
N ASP A 122 -1.96 -11.67 2.98
CA ASP A 122 -3.28 -11.03 2.84
C ASP A 122 -3.78 -10.93 1.37
N ASN A 123 -3.35 -11.83 0.49
CA ASN A 123 -3.85 -11.89 -0.90
C ASN A 123 -5.09 -12.79 -0.99
N TYR A 124 -5.94 -12.55 -1.99
CA TYR A 124 -7.14 -13.33 -2.28
C TYR A 124 -7.00 -14.04 -3.62
N SER A 125 -7.29 -15.33 -3.65
CA SER A 125 -7.26 -16.14 -4.88
C SER A 125 -8.48 -17.05 -4.94
N ASP A 126 -9.08 -17.25 -6.12
CA ASP A 126 -10.12 -18.26 -6.35
C ASP A 126 -9.55 -19.69 -6.54
N SER A 127 -8.23 -19.84 -6.38
CA SER A 127 -7.50 -21.10 -6.52
C SER A 127 -6.50 -21.30 -5.39
N ASN A 128 -6.39 -22.54 -4.92
CA ASN A 128 -5.38 -22.98 -3.97
C ASN A 128 -4.04 -23.36 -4.64
N LYS A 129 -3.96 -23.29 -5.97
CA LYS A 129 -2.76 -23.67 -6.71
C LYS A 129 -1.73 -22.54 -6.72
N TRP A 130 -0.53 -22.84 -6.25
CA TRP A 130 0.60 -21.92 -6.21
C TRP A 130 1.93 -22.66 -6.15
N ASN A 131 3.00 -21.98 -6.56
CA ASN A 131 4.38 -22.38 -6.31
C ASN A 131 5.05 -21.33 -5.41
N PRO A 132 5.16 -21.57 -4.09
CA PRO A 132 5.64 -20.57 -3.13
C PRO A 132 7.14 -20.26 -3.24
N GLY A 133 7.95 -21.14 -3.86
CA GLY A 133 9.41 -21.09 -3.76
C GLY A 133 9.86 -21.04 -2.30
N ALA A 134 10.93 -20.29 -2.01
CA ALA A 134 11.37 -20.04 -0.63
C ALA A 134 10.67 -18.84 0.04
N SER A 135 9.68 -18.21 -0.61
CA SER A 135 9.07 -16.97 -0.11
C SER A 135 8.35 -17.19 1.24
N THR A 136 8.25 -16.16 2.07
CA THR A 136 7.51 -16.19 3.34
C THR A 136 6.04 -15.84 3.11
N HIS A 137 5.12 -16.65 3.62
CA HIS A 137 3.68 -16.52 3.34
C HIS A 137 2.83 -16.42 4.61
N GLN A 138 1.81 -15.56 4.61
CA GLN A 138 0.92 -15.39 5.76
C GLN A 138 -0.48 -14.94 5.33
N ASN A 139 -1.55 -15.50 5.91
CA ASN A 139 -2.93 -14.99 5.72
C ASN A 139 -3.42 -14.83 4.26
N ASN A 140 -2.84 -15.56 3.29
CA ASN A 140 -3.40 -15.60 1.93
C ASN A 140 -4.69 -16.44 1.95
N ILE A 141 -5.78 -15.90 1.42
CA ILE A 141 -7.13 -16.46 1.50
C ILE A 141 -7.51 -17.06 0.14
N VAL A 142 -7.83 -18.35 0.16
CA VAL A 142 -8.48 -19.02 -0.97
C VAL A 142 -10.00 -18.81 -0.86
N VAL A 143 -10.59 -18.20 -1.88
CA VAL A 143 -12.01 -17.90 -1.97
C VAL A 143 -12.69 -18.99 -2.78
N ASN A 144 -13.41 -19.87 -2.08
CA ASN A 144 -14.19 -20.93 -2.71
C ASN A 144 -15.55 -20.39 -3.20
N ASN A 145 -16.09 -20.95 -4.28
CA ASN A 145 -17.43 -20.66 -4.83
C ASN A 145 -17.65 -19.24 -5.40
N GLY A 146 -16.59 -18.45 -5.61
CA GLY A 146 -16.68 -17.14 -6.24
C GLY A 146 -17.33 -16.04 -5.39
N VAL A 147 -17.62 -16.31 -4.11
CA VAL A 147 -18.15 -15.32 -3.16
C VAL A 147 -16.98 -14.59 -2.50
N TRP A 148 -16.52 -13.52 -3.13
CA TRP A 148 -15.40 -12.72 -2.64
C TRP A 148 -15.77 -11.97 -1.35
N PRO A 149 -14.89 -11.96 -0.32
CA PRO A 149 -15.14 -11.20 0.90
C PRO A 149 -15.08 -9.69 0.62
N ALA A 150 -15.73 -8.89 1.47
CA ALA A 150 -15.84 -7.44 1.27
C ALA A 150 -14.49 -6.73 0.97
N PRO A 151 -13.37 -7.06 1.64
CA PRO A 151 -12.07 -6.46 1.29
C PRO A 151 -11.59 -6.80 -0.14
N ALA A 152 -11.83 -8.03 -0.61
CA ALA A 152 -11.48 -8.44 -1.98
C ALA A 152 -12.38 -7.76 -3.03
N LEU A 153 -13.67 -7.61 -2.73
CA LEU A 153 -14.60 -6.85 -3.57
C LEU A 153 -14.18 -5.37 -3.67
N ALA A 154 -13.75 -4.77 -2.55
CA ALA A 154 -13.26 -3.40 -2.54
C ALA A 154 -12.03 -3.22 -3.44
N ILE A 155 -11.07 -4.15 -3.39
CA ILE A 155 -9.89 -4.15 -4.27
C ILE A 155 -10.33 -4.28 -5.74
N THR A 156 -11.22 -5.23 -6.04
CA THR A 156 -11.69 -5.48 -7.41
C THR A 156 -12.38 -4.26 -8.00
N ASN A 157 -13.22 -3.57 -7.21
CA ASN A 157 -13.94 -2.37 -7.63
C ASN A 157 -13.02 -1.15 -7.79
N ALA A 158 -11.89 -1.11 -7.07
CA ALA A 158 -10.93 0.00 -7.11
C ALA A 158 -9.84 -0.17 -8.18
N ALA A 159 -9.66 -1.38 -8.72
CA ALA A 159 -8.60 -1.69 -9.65
C ALA A 159 -8.88 -1.17 -11.07
N GLY A 160 -7.83 -0.72 -11.74
CA GLY A 160 -7.89 -0.27 -13.13
C GLY A 160 -7.85 1.25 -13.30
N PRO A 161 -8.06 1.74 -14.54
CA PRO A 161 -8.15 3.15 -14.83
C PRO A 161 -9.42 3.66 -14.20
N ALA A 162 -9.25 4.58 -13.28
CA ALA A 162 -10.34 5.37 -12.80
C ALA A 162 -10.96 6.15 -13.99
N THR A 163 -12.28 6.12 -14.14
CA THR A 163 -13.01 6.87 -15.18
C THR A 163 -12.72 8.36 -15.05
N LYS A 164 -11.99 8.92 -16.05
CA LYS A 164 -11.58 10.33 -16.19
C LYS A 164 -11.41 11.09 -14.86
N VAL A 165 -10.22 10.99 -14.29
CA VAL A 165 -9.87 11.65 -13.03
C VAL A 165 -9.10 12.94 -13.26
N TYR A 166 -9.65 14.05 -12.78
CA TYR A 166 -8.86 15.24 -12.53
C TYR A 166 -8.12 15.03 -11.22
N PHE A 167 -6.79 14.95 -11.28
CA PHE A 167 -5.95 14.93 -10.09
C PHE A 167 -6.14 16.25 -9.33
N THR A 168 -6.74 16.21 -8.15
CA THR A 168 -6.37 17.18 -7.12
C THR A 168 -4.97 16.80 -6.65
N SER A 169 -4.04 17.75 -6.63
CA SER A 169 -2.72 17.55 -6.06
C SER A 169 -2.80 17.45 -4.52
N ALA A 170 -3.43 16.42 -3.97
CA ALA A 170 -3.04 15.96 -2.66
C ALA A 170 -1.83 15.06 -2.90
N THR A 171 -0.63 15.64 -2.78
CA THR A 171 0.60 14.86 -2.69
C THR A 171 0.37 13.72 -1.70
N ASN A 172 0.76 12.48 -2.03
CA ASN A 172 0.91 11.39 -1.05
C ASN A 172 1.69 11.95 0.15
N SER A 173 0.98 12.45 1.17
CA SER A 173 1.60 13.25 2.19
C SER A 173 2.30 12.29 3.13
N VAL A 174 3.61 12.44 3.25
CA VAL A 174 4.37 11.74 4.27
C VAL A 174 3.96 12.35 5.60
N LEU A 175 3.17 11.60 6.37
CA LEU A 175 2.67 12.02 7.67
C LEU A 175 3.70 11.73 8.78
N ILE A 176 4.49 10.66 8.59
CA ILE A 176 5.61 10.29 9.45
C ILE A 176 6.79 9.96 8.55
N GLY A 177 7.94 10.60 8.81
CA GLY A 177 9.17 10.46 8.02
C GLY A 177 9.93 9.18 8.35
N GLY A 178 10.52 8.56 7.32
CA GLY A 178 11.15 7.23 7.34
C GLY A 178 12.43 7.07 8.16
N GLY A 179 12.59 7.74 9.29
CA GLY A 179 13.76 7.66 10.17
C GLY A 179 13.44 8.22 11.56
N PHE A 180 14.29 7.95 12.54
CA PHE A 180 14.15 8.49 13.89
C PHE A 180 15.05 9.72 14.04
N PRO A 181 14.52 10.89 14.40
CA PRO A 181 15.37 12.04 14.66
C PRO A 181 16.20 11.83 15.93
N PRO A 182 17.36 12.50 16.06
CA PRO A 182 18.17 12.45 17.27
C PRO A 182 17.34 12.68 18.54
N GLY A 183 17.58 11.83 19.54
CA GLY A 183 16.88 11.87 20.82
C GLY A 183 15.40 11.50 20.76
N LEU A 184 14.93 10.85 19.68
CA LEU A 184 13.53 10.46 19.49
C LEU A 184 12.56 11.65 19.52
N THR A 185 13.00 12.81 19.02
CA THR A 185 12.16 14.00 18.95
C THR A 185 10.84 13.69 18.20
N GLY A 186 9.69 13.99 18.83
CA GLY A 186 8.37 13.69 18.26
C GLY A 186 7.90 12.25 18.46
N TRP A 187 8.66 11.42 19.17
CA TRP A 187 8.29 10.08 19.61
C TRP A 187 8.18 10.02 21.14
N THR A 188 7.34 9.13 21.64
CA THR A 188 7.09 8.94 23.07
C THR A 188 7.30 7.47 23.42
N VAL A 189 8.22 7.24 24.36
CA VAL A 189 8.44 5.93 24.99
C VAL A 189 7.40 5.74 26.10
N GLY A 190 6.79 4.57 26.17
CA GLY A 190 5.77 4.22 27.16
C GLY A 190 5.75 2.73 27.48
N GLY A 191 4.64 2.23 28.04
CA GLY A 191 4.54 0.87 28.58
C GLY A 191 4.97 0.80 30.05
N PRO A 192 5.16 -0.39 30.63
CA PRO A 192 5.65 -0.55 32.01
C PRO A 192 6.97 0.19 32.22
N VAL A 193 7.09 0.98 33.29
CA VAL A 193 8.28 1.81 33.57
C VAL A 193 9.57 1.00 33.54
N ALA A 194 9.54 -0.24 34.05
CA ALA A 194 10.69 -1.15 34.03
C ALA A 194 11.15 -1.48 32.60
N SER A 195 10.22 -1.65 31.66
CA SER A 195 10.53 -1.97 30.27
C SER A 195 11.03 -0.75 29.49
N GLN A 196 10.60 0.46 29.85
CA GLN A 196 10.98 1.70 29.17
C GLN A 196 12.50 1.96 29.18
N ALA A 197 13.19 1.53 30.24
CA ALA A 197 14.63 1.67 30.37
C ALA A 197 15.41 0.87 29.31
N GLY A 198 14.78 -0.12 28.67
CA GLY A 198 15.35 -0.91 27.58
C GLY A 198 15.20 -0.28 26.20
N VAL A 199 14.56 0.89 26.09
CA VAL A 199 14.38 1.57 24.80
C VAL A 199 15.52 2.54 24.55
N THR A 200 16.35 2.25 23.54
CA THR A 200 17.52 3.07 23.21
C THR A 200 17.47 3.50 21.75
N TYR A 201 17.80 4.77 21.49
CA TYR A 201 18.05 5.28 20.15
C TYR A 201 19.53 5.15 19.79
N GLY A 202 19.83 4.67 18.59
CA GLY A 202 21.20 4.58 18.11
C GLY A 202 21.30 4.29 16.62
N THR A 203 22.54 4.23 16.13
CA THR A 203 22.85 3.79 14.78
C THR A 203 23.31 2.33 14.82
N TYR A 204 22.45 1.42 14.36
CA TYR A 204 22.83 0.02 14.17
C TYR A 204 23.01 -0.25 12.68
N GLY A 205 24.13 -0.88 12.33
CA GLY A 205 24.49 -1.21 10.95
C GLY A 205 23.46 -2.15 10.32
N ASP A 206 23.02 -1.83 9.11
CA ASP A 206 22.24 -2.70 8.24
C ASP A 206 23.15 -3.07 7.06
N ASP A 207 23.59 -4.33 7.00
CA ASP A 207 24.47 -4.84 5.95
C ASP A 207 23.86 -4.69 4.53
N ASN A 208 22.56 -4.39 4.44
CA ASN A 208 21.88 -4.12 3.17
C ASN A 208 21.84 -2.64 2.76
N THR A 209 22.41 -1.69 3.54
CA THR A 209 22.39 -0.25 3.19
C THR A 209 23.67 0.55 3.54
N PRO A 210 24.27 1.30 2.59
CA PRO A 210 25.50 2.07 2.82
C PRO A 210 25.38 3.45 3.53
N THR A 211 24.19 3.91 3.96
CA THR A 211 24.05 5.26 4.54
C THR A 211 22.96 5.35 5.61
N GLY A 212 23.37 5.65 6.86
CA GLY A 212 22.57 6.26 7.94
C GLY A 212 21.28 5.54 8.34
N THR A 213 21.30 4.72 9.39
CA THR A 213 20.09 4.12 9.97
C THR A 213 19.99 4.43 11.45
N ASP A 214 19.40 5.59 11.73
CA ASP A 214 18.76 5.86 13.01
C ASP A 214 17.72 4.76 13.29
N CYS A 215 17.91 4.01 14.36
CA CYS A 215 16.99 2.99 14.80
C CYS A 215 16.69 3.10 16.29
N VAL A 216 15.62 2.43 16.69
CA VAL A 216 15.25 2.25 18.09
C VAL A 216 15.36 0.78 18.42
N ALA A 217 16.16 0.49 19.43
CA ALA A 217 16.25 -0.82 20.04
C ALA A 217 15.28 -0.89 21.23
N PHE A 218 14.62 -2.03 21.39
CA PHE A 218 13.88 -2.41 22.59
C PHE A 218 14.67 -3.49 23.33
N ASN A 219 14.39 -3.68 24.62
CA ASN A 219 14.96 -4.74 25.45
C ASN A 219 16.47 -4.62 25.74
N VAL A 220 17.09 -3.50 25.34
CA VAL A 220 18.52 -3.27 25.53
C VAL A 220 18.91 -3.49 26.98
N GLY A 221 19.98 -4.27 27.19
CA GLY A 221 20.45 -4.63 28.53
C GLY A 221 19.65 -5.76 29.16
N ASN A 222 19.01 -6.62 28.36
CA ASN A 222 18.14 -7.72 28.79
C ASN A 222 16.94 -7.22 29.62
N ILE A 223 16.41 -6.05 29.25
CA ILE A 223 15.25 -5.48 29.91
C ILE A 223 13.98 -6.15 29.37
N ALA A 224 13.09 -6.52 30.29
CA ALA A 224 11.90 -7.30 29.99
C ALA A 224 10.98 -6.63 28.95
N PRO A 225 10.35 -7.41 28.05
CA PRO A 225 9.42 -6.90 27.05
C PRO A 225 8.24 -6.10 27.60
N GLY A 226 7.62 -5.30 26.73
CA GLY A 226 6.39 -4.55 27.03
C GLY A 226 6.51 -3.04 26.85
N ALA A 227 7.70 -2.52 26.52
CA ALA A 227 7.86 -1.12 26.19
C ALA A 227 7.09 -0.77 24.90
N THR A 228 6.68 0.49 24.79
CA THR A 228 6.00 1.00 23.60
C THR A 228 6.69 2.23 23.07
N LEU A 229 6.61 2.43 21.76
CA LEU A 229 7.08 3.62 21.07
C LEU A 229 5.93 4.17 20.23
N SER A 230 5.62 5.45 20.38
CA SER A 230 4.46 6.05 19.73
C SER A 230 4.71 7.46 19.22
N THR A 231 3.94 7.85 18.20
CA THR A 231 3.92 9.22 17.68
C THR A 231 2.52 9.54 17.16
N THR A 232 2.21 10.82 16.99
CA THR A 232 0.89 11.27 16.55
C THR A 232 0.92 11.75 15.09
N PHE A 233 -0.21 11.60 14.41
CA PHE A 233 -0.43 12.13 13.07
C PHE A 233 -1.90 12.56 12.92
N LYS A 234 -2.19 13.39 11.93
CA LYS A 234 -3.58 13.75 11.59
C LYS A 234 -4.10 12.81 10.51
N ALA A 235 -5.27 12.23 10.75
CA ALA A 235 -5.98 11.37 9.80
C ALA A 235 -7.32 12.01 9.39
N GLN A 236 -7.82 11.61 8.22
CA GLN A 236 -9.13 11.93 7.69
C GLN A 236 -9.97 10.65 7.63
N ALA A 237 -11.25 10.73 8.05
CA ALA A 237 -12.15 9.58 8.00
C ALA A 237 -12.29 9.06 6.56
N GLY A 238 -12.28 7.74 6.39
CA GLY A 238 -12.41 7.09 5.09
C GLY A 238 -11.13 7.04 4.25
N HIS A 239 -10.07 7.74 4.65
CA HIS A 239 -8.77 7.66 3.98
C HIS A 239 -8.03 6.38 4.34
N THR A 240 -7.34 5.81 3.36
CA THR A 240 -6.47 4.65 3.52
C THR A 240 -5.03 5.09 3.75
N TYR A 241 -4.38 4.50 4.73
CA TYR A 241 -3.02 4.85 5.13
C TYR A 241 -2.11 3.65 5.01
N ALA A 242 -0.90 3.88 4.48
CA ALA A 242 0.15 2.87 4.36
C ALA A 242 1.27 3.19 5.34
N LEU A 243 1.41 2.33 6.33
CA LEU A 243 2.53 2.31 7.25
C LEU A 243 3.57 1.30 6.76
N SER A 244 4.77 1.77 6.41
CA SER A 244 5.91 0.88 6.19
C SER A 244 6.94 1.06 7.29
N TYR A 245 7.55 -0.01 7.77
CA TYR A 245 8.66 0.03 8.74
C TYR A 245 9.56 -1.18 8.54
N SER A 246 10.78 -1.11 9.08
CA SER A 246 11.73 -2.21 9.08
C SER A 246 11.98 -2.66 10.51
N GLN A 247 11.97 -3.96 10.73
CA GLN A 247 12.29 -4.58 12.01
C GLN A 247 13.44 -5.58 11.81
N ALA A 248 14.34 -5.70 12.79
CA ALA A 248 15.34 -6.75 12.84
C ALA A 248 15.43 -7.34 14.25
N THR A 249 16.07 -8.51 14.34
CA THR A 249 16.56 -9.06 15.60
C THR A 249 18.03 -8.69 15.75
N TRP A 250 18.46 -8.30 16.95
CA TRP A 250 19.87 -8.09 17.28
C TRP A 250 20.29 -8.98 18.44
N GLY A 251 21.56 -9.39 18.50
CA GLY A 251 22.05 -10.34 19.50
C GLY A 251 21.77 -11.79 19.10
N GLY A 252 21.08 -12.53 19.98
CA GLY A 252 20.70 -13.93 19.76
C GLY A 252 19.64 -14.10 18.68
N ALA A 253 19.57 -15.30 18.09
CA ALA A 253 18.61 -15.64 17.04
C ALA A 253 17.22 -16.04 17.62
N ASN A 254 16.67 -15.21 18.49
CA ASN A 254 15.38 -15.43 19.14
C ASN A 254 14.26 -14.62 18.45
N ASN A 255 13.02 -15.11 18.55
CA ASN A 255 11.87 -14.42 17.95
C ASN A 255 11.57 -13.10 18.67
N GLN A 256 11.72 -11.99 17.94
CA GLN A 256 11.45 -10.62 18.38
C GLN A 256 10.15 -10.13 17.74
N SER A 257 9.22 -9.57 18.53
CA SER A 257 7.88 -9.25 18.04
C SER A 257 7.37 -7.85 18.42
N LEU A 258 6.88 -7.11 17.43
CA LEU A 258 6.20 -5.82 17.62
C LEU A 258 4.74 -5.92 17.21
N GLN A 259 3.84 -5.61 18.14
CA GLN A 259 2.44 -5.31 17.83
C GLN A 259 2.35 -3.88 17.33
N VAL A 260 1.60 -3.67 16.24
CA VAL A 260 1.39 -2.35 15.65
C VAL A 260 -0.07 -1.97 15.71
N ASP A 261 -0.36 -0.79 16.24
CA ASP A 261 -1.72 -0.30 16.42
C ASP A 261 -1.86 1.17 16.02
N ILE A 262 -3.06 1.55 15.60
CA ILE A 262 -3.49 2.95 15.51
C ILE A 262 -4.51 3.20 16.61
N LEU A 263 -4.16 4.07 17.57
CA LEU A 263 -5.05 4.45 18.66
C LEU A 263 -5.89 5.67 18.25
N GLU A 264 -7.19 5.58 18.50
CA GLU A 264 -8.18 6.63 18.31
C GLU A 264 -8.85 6.95 19.66
N THR A 265 -9.60 8.06 19.75
CA THR A 265 -10.38 8.42 20.94
C THR A 265 -11.46 7.34 21.17
N ASN A 266 -11.15 6.36 22.03
CA ASN A 266 -11.99 5.19 22.39
C ASN A 266 -11.99 4.02 21.39
N ASN A 267 -11.01 3.92 20.49
CA ASN A 267 -10.91 2.78 19.59
C ASN A 267 -9.45 2.44 19.28
N THR A 268 -9.18 1.18 18.91
CA THR A 268 -7.87 0.70 18.49
C THR A 268 -8.02 -0.06 17.19
N ILE A 269 -7.31 0.38 16.14
CA ILE A 269 -7.17 -0.38 14.90
C ILE A 269 -5.89 -1.20 15.01
N GLY A 270 -6.03 -2.50 15.26
CA GLY A 270 -4.90 -3.43 15.30
C GLY A 270 -4.39 -3.73 13.91
N LEU A 271 -3.11 -3.47 13.66
CA LEU A 271 -2.42 -3.77 12.39
C LEU A 271 -1.65 -5.10 12.45
N GLY A 272 -1.82 -5.85 13.54
CA GLY A 272 -1.18 -7.13 13.76
C GLY A 272 0.27 -7.03 14.23
N THR A 273 0.87 -8.21 14.40
CA THR A 273 2.22 -8.36 14.92
C THR A 273 3.23 -8.60 13.79
N SER A 274 4.41 -8.00 13.87
CA SER A 274 5.58 -8.34 13.06
C SER A 274 6.60 -9.11 13.89
N THR A 275 7.16 -10.19 13.34
CA THR A 275 8.14 -11.02 14.02
C THR A 275 9.38 -11.26 13.17
N THR A 276 10.56 -11.08 13.76
CA THR A 276 11.87 -11.38 13.18
C THR A 276 12.63 -12.35 14.07
N TRP A 277 13.59 -13.09 13.51
CA TRP A 277 14.37 -14.10 14.26
C TRP A 277 15.84 -14.18 13.84
N ALA A 278 16.17 -13.78 12.60
CA ALA A 278 17.54 -13.76 12.12
C ALA A 278 18.28 -12.50 12.62
N ALA A 279 19.35 -12.71 13.38
CA ALA A 279 20.19 -11.63 13.90
C ALA A 279 20.82 -10.82 12.75
N GLY A 280 20.74 -9.49 12.85
CA GLY A 280 21.38 -8.55 11.91
C GLY A 280 20.65 -8.33 10.58
N LEU A 281 19.47 -8.93 10.36
CA LEU A 281 18.73 -8.82 9.10
C LEU A 281 17.40 -8.08 9.28
N TYR A 282 17.25 -6.97 8.55
CA TYR A 282 16.03 -6.18 8.55
C TYR A 282 14.96 -6.74 7.60
N SER A 283 13.84 -7.16 8.18
CA SER A 283 12.59 -7.43 7.46
C SER A 283 11.77 -6.16 7.33
N ARG A 284 11.14 -5.95 6.16
CA ARG A 284 10.26 -4.79 5.94
C ARG A 284 8.81 -5.21 6.00
N TYR A 285 8.03 -4.45 6.76
CA TYR A 285 6.60 -4.64 6.94
C TYR A 285 5.85 -3.47 6.31
N LEU A 286 4.71 -3.78 5.71
CA LEU A 286 3.73 -2.81 5.27
C LEU A 286 2.40 -3.19 5.91
N ARG A 287 1.74 -2.19 6.48
CA ARG A 287 0.42 -2.27 7.09
C ARG A 287 -0.46 -1.22 6.45
N ILE A 288 -1.69 -1.61 6.14
CA ILE A 288 -2.69 -0.71 5.60
C ILE A 288 -3.86 -0.66 6.56
N PHE A 289 -4.37 0.54 6.79
CA PHE A 289 -5.63 0.73 7.51
C PHE A 289 -6.42 1.88 6.91
N THR A 290 -7.72 1.87 7.17
CA THR A 290 -8.61 2.99 6.85
C THR A 290 -8.99 3.67 8.16
N ALA A 291 -8.80 4.99 8.26
CA ALA A 291 -9.17 5.71 9.47
C ALA A 291 -10.70 5.83 9.57
N ASN A 292 -11.25 5.54 10.75
CA ASN A 292 -12.71 5.62 10.95
C ASN A 292 -13.18 7.06 11.21
N THR A 293 -12.30 7.89 11.76
CA THR A 293 -12.63 9.26 12.19
C THR A 293 -11.55 10.26 11.79
N THR A 294 -11.94 11.49 11.48
CA THR A 294 -11.02 12.61 11.24
C THR A 294 -10.45 13.12 12.56
N GLY A 295 -9.16 13.46 12.58
CA GLY A 295 -8.49 14.06 13.74
C GLY A 295 -7.14 13.42 14.04
N THR A 296 -6.56 13.78 15.19
CA THR A 296 -5.29 13.22 15.66
C THR A 296 -5.44 11.73 16.00
N LYS A 297 -4.47 10.94 15.55
CA LYS A 297 -4.34 9.51 15.79
C LYS A 297 -2.94 9.23 16.33
N THR A 298 -2.77 8.13 17.04
CA THR A 298 -1.47 7.70 17.56
C THR A 298 -1.05 6.41 16.89
N LEU A 299 0.07 6.43 16.16
CA LEU A 299 0.75 5.22 15.74
C LEU A 299 1.52 4.67 16.94
N ARG A 300 1.30 3.39 17.30
CA ARG A 300 2.00 2.72 18.39
C ARG A 300 2.64 1.43 17.91
N PHE A 301 3.91 1.25 18.27
CA PHE A 301 4.61 -0.03 18.30
C PHE A 301 4.70 -0.48 19.75
N ALA A 302 4.30 -1.72 20.03
CA ALA A 302 4.41 -2.33 21.35
C ALA A 302 5.27 -3.59 21.24
N ASP A 303 6.32 -3.67 22.05
CA ASP A 303 7.10 -4.89 22.18
C ASP A 303 6.27 -5.96 22.90
N VAL A 304 5.96 -7.01 22.16
CA VAL A 304 5.18 -8.17 22.60
C VAL A 304 6.02 -9.44 22.51
N THR A 305 7.34 -9.29 22.51
CA THR A 305 8.27 -10.41 22.54
C THR A 305 7.98 -11.28 23.76
N THR A 306 7.93 -12.60 23.56
CA THR A 306 7.78 -13.54 24.68
C THR A 306 9.00 -13.41 25.59
N ALA A 307 8.79 -13.34 26.91
CA ALA A 307 9.86 -13.07 27.87
C ALA A 307 11.13 -13.93 27.67
N GLY A 308 10.98 -15.23 27.42
CA GLY A 308 12.13 -16.13 27.18
C GLY A 308 12.90 -15.90 25.88
N ASN A 309 12.39 -15.08 24.97
CA ASN A 309 13.06 -14.72 23.72
C ASN A 309 13.80 -13.38 23.80
N ALA A 310 13.55 -12.56 24.84
CA ALA A 310 14.18 -11.26 25.00
C ALA A 310 15.56 -11.34 25.68
N ASP A 311 15.91 -12.49 26.24
CA ASP A 311 17.21 -12.69 26.86
C ASP A 311 18.31 -12.77 25.79
N GLY A 312 19.24 -11.82 25.86
CA GLY A 312 20.36 -11.71 24.92
C GLY A 312 19.94 -11.34 23.50
N SER A 313 18.71 -10.88 23.28
CA SER A 313 18.19 -10.50 21.96
C SER A 313 17.30 -9.27 22.04
N ASP A 314 17.53 -8.32 21.13
CA ASP A 314 16.83 -7.04 21.09
C ASP A 314 15.98 -6.90 19.82
N VAL A 315 14.88 -6.15 19.92
CA VAL A 315 14.12 -5.72 18.75
C VAL A 315 14.73 -4.45 18.19
N LEU A 316 15.09 -4.41 16.90
CA LEU A 316 15.43 -3.16 16.22
C LEU A 316 14.26 -2.69 15.36
N LEU A 317 13.89 -1.41 15.45
CA LEU A 317 12.90 -0.75 14.61
C LEU A 317 13.56 0.42 13.87
N THR A 318 13.34 0.52 12.57
CA THR A 318 13.79 1.65 11.76
C THR A 318 12.83 1.92 10.59
N ARG A 319 13.07 3.00 9.86
CA ARG A 319 12.38 3.30 8.60
C ARG A 319 10.86 3.41 8.69
N VAL A 320 10.34 3.85 9.84
CA VAL A 320 8.90 4.06 10.03
C VAL A 320 8.43 5.19 9.12
N LYS A 321 7.64 4.88 8.12
CA LYS A 321 7.05 5.85 7.19
C LYS A 321 5.56 5.61 7.10
N LEU A 322 4.79 6.62 7.45
CA LEU A 322 3.33 6.63 7.28
C LEU A 322 2.98 7.57 6.13
N ARG A 323 2.17 7.08 5.20
CA ARG A 323 1.64 7.85 4.08
C ARG A 323 0.14 7.77 4.06
N ASP A 324 -0.50 8.89 3.74
CA ASP A 324 -1.84 8.83 3.17
C ASP A 324 -1.70 8.25 1.76
N VAL A 325 -2.28 7.06 1.56
CA VAL A 325 -2.36 6.36 0.28
C VAL A 325 -3.81 6.11 -0.08
N SER A 326 -4.72 6.91 0.51
CA SER A 326 -6.11 6.90 0.08
C SER A 326 -6.02 6.94 -1.43
N PRO A 327 -6.71 6.00 -2.11
CA PRO A 327 -6.95 6.21 -3.51
C PRO A 327 -7.38 7.67 -3.57
N GLN A 328 -6.73 8.45 -4.43
CA GLN A 328 -7.25 9.75 -4.83
C GLN A 328 -8.55 9.36 -5.53
N TRP A 329 -9.58 9.03 -4.75
CA TRP A 329 -10.77 8.43 -5.26
C TRP A 329 -11.25 9.50 -6.22
N PRO A 330 -11.47 9.18 -7.50
CA PRO A 330 -12.32 10.03 -8.28
C PRO A 330 -13.58 10.16 -7.44
N VAL A 331 -13.84 11.37 -6.97
CA VAL A 331 -15.19 11.72 -6.63
C VAL A 331 -15.97 11.35 -7.90
N ASN A 332 -16.86 10.34 -7.84
CA ASN A 332 -17.53 9.76 -9.00
C ASN A 332 -18.25 10.86 -9.77
N LEU A 333 -17.52 11.50 -10.69
CA LEU A 333 -17.98 12.69 -11.38
C LEU A 333 -18.70 12.19 -12.62
N THR A 334 -20.00 11.97 -12.47
CA THR A 334 -20.83 11.60 -13.61
C THR A 334 -21.29 12.89 -14.26
N ALA A 335 -20.88 13.09 -15.52
CA ALA A 335 -21.26 14.23 -16.33
C ALA A 335 -21.98 13.74 -17.59
N GLY A 336 -23.16 14.30 -17.90
CA GLY A 336 -23.95 13.89 -19.04
C GLY A 336 -25.13 14.83 -19.33
N VAL A 337 -25.77 14.64 -20.48
CA VAL A 337 -26.96 15.43 -20.86
C VAL A 337 -28.22 14.71 -20.37
N GLN A 338 -29.06 15.41 -19.60
CA GLN A 338 -30.36 14.94 -19.14
C GLN A 338 -31.40 16.04 -19.38
N GLY A 339 -32.48 15.72 -20.10
CA GLY A 339 -33.55 16.70 -20.38
C GLY A 339 -33.09 17.96 -21.12
N GLY A 340 -32.03 17.87 -21.94
CA GLY A 340 -31.47 19.02 -22.64
C GLY A 340 -30.59 19.93 -21.77
N GLN A 341 -30.20 19.48 -20.57
CA GLN A 341 -29.28 20.18 -19.67
C GLN A 341 -28.05 19.31 -19.38
N PHE A 342 -26.89 19.93 -19.15
CA PHE A 342 -25.69 19.21 -18.77
C PHE A 342 -25.65 19.07 -17.25
N VAL A 343 -25.60 17.85 -16.74
CA VAL A 343 -25.67 17.55 -15.30
C VAL A 343 -24.36 16.93 -14.85
N VAL A 344 -23.75 17.50 -13.81
CA VAL A 344 -22.56 17.00 -13.14
C VAL A 344 -22.95 16.52 -11.74
N ARG A 345 -22.56 15.31 -11.34
CA ARG A 345 -22.88 14.71 -10.03
C ARG A 345 -21.64 14.26 -9.27
N TRP A 346 -21.65 14.32 -7.95
CA TRP A 346 -20.54 13.90 -7.08
C TRP A 346 -21.01 13.54 -5.64
N PRO A 347 -20.35 12.66 -4.88
CA PRO A 347 -20.77 12.34 -3.51
C PRO A 347 -20.83 13.54 -2.55
N LEU A 348 -21.83 13.54 -1.65
CA LEU A 348 -21.93 14.49 -0.54
C LEU A 348 -20.84 14.20 0.49
N THR A 349 -19.72 14.94 0.45
CA THR A 349 -19.10 15.62 1.61
C THR A 349 -17.75 16.25 1.22
N GLY A 350 -17.51 17.48 1.70
CA GLY A 350 -16.18 18.09 1.74
C GLY A 350 -15.54 18.44 0.41
N PHE A 351 -16.31 18.72 -0.65
CA PHE A 351 -15.78 19.21 -1.93
C PHE A 351 -16.69 20.26 -2.58
N SER A 352 -16.09 21.31 -3.11
CA SER A 352 -16.69 22.38 -3.92
C SER A 352 -16.39 22.18 -5.41
N LEU A 353 -17.36 22.46 -6.28
CA LEU A 353 -17.19 22.40 -7.73
C LEU A 353 -16.63 23.71 -8.28
N TYR A 354 -15.59 23.61 -9.12
CA TYR A 354 -15.00 24.74 -9.85
C TYR A 354 -15.10 24.51 -11.36
N THR A 355 -15.27 25.60 -12.09
CA THR A 355 -15.38 25.62 -13.56
C THR A 355 -14.27 26.44 -14.19
N SER A 356 -13.85 26.07 -15.40
CA SER A 356 -12.93 26.86 -16.22
C SER A 356 -13.26 26.73 -17.72
N PRO A 357 -13.07 27.78 -18.52
CA PRO A 357 -13.20 27.70 -19.98
C PRO A 357 -11.97 27.07 -20.67
N ALA A 358 -10.86 26.83 -19.95
CA ALA A 358 -9.62 26.27 -20.50
C ALA A 358 -8.93 25.28 -19.54
N LEU A 359 -8.07 24.41 -20.08
CA LEU A 359 -7.23 23.49 -19.31
C LEU A 359 -5.75 23.92 -19.41
N GLY A 360 -4.99 23.85 -18.31
CA GLY A 360 -3.54 24.07 -18.31
C GLY A 360 -3.01 24.83 -17.10
N ALA A 361 -1.69 24.85 -16.93
CA ALA A 361 -1.00 25.66 -15.93
C ALA A 361 -1.19 27.15 -16.27
N GLY A 362 -2.17 27.78 -15.62
CA GLY A 362 -2.60 29.17 -15.92
C GLY A 362 -4.11 29.32 -16.15
N ALA A 363 -4.89 28.22 -16.16
CA ALA A 363 -6.34 28.29 -16.24
C ALA A 363 -6.94 28.96 -14.99
N ASN A 364 -7.81 29.96 -15.21
CA ASN A 364 -8.59 30.58 -14.15
C ASN A 364 -9.76 29.67 -13.78
N TRP A 365 -9.83 29.28 -12.50
CA TRP A 365 -10.87 28.41 -11.97
C TRP A 365 -11.79 29.22 -11.06
N THR A 366 -13.08 29.15 -11.33
CA THR A 366 -14.12 29.88 -10.58
C THR A 366 -15.05 28.91 -9.88
N LEU A 367 -15.37 29.20 -8.62
CA LEU A 367 -16.33 28.43 -7.84
C LEU A 367 -17.70 28.44 -8.54
N ALA A 368 -18.27 27.26 -8.72
CA ALA A 368 -19.57 27.08 -9.36
C ALA A 368 -20.67 27.49 -8.38
N THR A 369 -21.25 28.68 -8.57
CA THR A 369 -22.20 29.29 -7.61
C THR A 369 -23.60 29.49 -8.16
N ASN A 370 -23.85 29.27 -9.46
CA ASN A 370 -25.17 29.50 -10.05
C ASN A 370 -25.48 28.55 -11.24
N PRO A 371 -26.50 27.68 -11.13
CA PRO A 371 -27.27 27.40 -9.91
C PRO A 371 -26.38 26.73 -8.85
N LEU A 372 -26.57 27.00 -7.56
CA LEU A 372 -25.75 26.37 -6.51
C LEU A 372 -25.82 24.83 -6.61
N PRO A 373 -24.72 24.13 -6.29
CA PRO A 373 -24.76 22.70 -6.03
C PRO A 373 -25.92 22.33 -5.09
N ALA A 374 -26.77 21.40 -5.53
CA ALA A 374 -27.90 20.92 -4.75
C ALA A 374 -27.78 19.42 -4.54
N VAL A 375 -28.45 18.86 -3.53
CA VAL A 375 -28.58 17.41 -3.39
C VAL A 375 -29.30 16.85 -4.62
N ASP A 376 -28.80 15.76 -5.20
CA ASP A 376 -29.41 15.07 -6.33
C ASP A 376 -30.77 14.47 -5.90
N PRO A 377 -31.89 14.89 -6.54
CA PRO A 377 -33.22 14.38 -6.22
C PRO A 377 -33.38 12.87 -6.43
N GLY A 378 -32.62 12.28 -7.35
CA GLY A 378 -32.63 10.85 -7.64
C GLY A 378 -31.65 10.04 -6.80
N ASN A 379 -30.72 10.71 -6.11
CA ASN A 379 -29.75 10.06 -5.23
C ASN A 379 -29.30 11.01 -4.11
N PRO A 380 -29.92 10.95 -2.91
CA PRO A 380 -29.62 11.87 -1.81
C PRO A 380 -28.19 11.75 -1.24
N THR A 381 -27.41 10.76 -1.68
CA THR A 381 -25.98 10.63 -1.35
C THR A 381 -25.06 11.42 -2.29
N MET A 382 -25.62 12.08 -3.32
CA MET A 382 -24.90 12.82 -4.35
C MET A 382 -25.35 14.28 -4.37
N MET A 383 -24.41 15.18 -4.62
CA MET A 383 -24.66 16.54 -5.07
C MET A 383 -24.79 16.53 -6.60
N GLN A 384 -25.59 17.44 -7.14
CA GLN A 384 -25.72 17.72 -8.55
C GLN A 384 -25.49 19.21 -8.83
N PHE A 385 -24.99 19.49 -10.02
CA PHE A 385 -24.88 20.81 -10.61
C PHE A 385 -25.41 20.76 -12.03
N ILE A 386 -26.38 21.61 -12.31
CA ILE A 386 -27.09 21.65 -13.59
C ILE A 386 -26.62 22.88 -14.36
N LEU A 387 -26.10 22.66 -15.55
CA LEU A 387 -25.66 23.70 -16.47
C LEU A 387 -26.61 23.78 -17.67
N PRO A 388 -26.88 25.00 -18.16
CA PRO A 388 -27.32 25.16 -19.54
C PRO A 388 -26.30 24.46 -20.45
N VAL A 389 -26.75 23.73 -21.47
CA VAL A 389 -25.83 23.14 -22.44
C VAL A 389 -24.97 24.27 -23.01
N PRO A 390 -23.63 24.25 -22.82
CA PRO A 390 -22.82 25.39 -23.15
C PRO A 390 -22.82 25.61 -24.67
N ALA A 391 -22.93 26.87 -25.10
CA ALA A 391 -22.85 27.27 -26.51
C ALA A 391 -21.46 26.96 -27.13
N THR A 392 -20.46 26.66 -26.31
CA THR A 392 -19.09 26.33 -26.69
C THR A 392 -18.65 25.02 -26.04
N ASN A 393 -18.13 24.09 -26.84
CA ASN A 393 -17.84 22.68 -26.49
C ASN A 393 -16.82 22.43 -25.35
N ASN A 394 -16.26 23.45 -24.69
CA ASN A 394 -15.13 23.30 -23.78
C ASN A 394 -15.41 23.95 -22.41
N ALA A 395 -16.21 23.29 -21.57
CA ALA A 395 -16.26 23.60 -20.14
C ALA A 395 -15.50 22.52 -19.37
N PHE A 396 -14.55 22.94 -18.52
CA PHE A 396 -13.77 22.05 -17.67
C PHE A 396 -14.25 22.15 -16.23
N PHE A 397 -14.25 21.02 -15.52
CA PHE A 397 -14.73 20.89 -14.16
C PHE A 397 -13.64 20.31 -13.27
N ARG A 398 -13.55 20.79 -12.03
CA ARG A 398 -12.75 20.14 -10.98
C ARG A 398 -13.47 20.25 -9.65
N LEU A 399 -13.21 19.30 -8.77
CA LEU A 399 -13.62 19.39 -7.37
C LEU A 399 -12.42 19.78 -6.53
N GLN A 400 -12.62 20.61 -5.51
CA GLN A 400 -11.61 20.94 -4.51
C GLN A 400 -12.20 20.77 -3.12
N PRO A 401 -11.45 20.27 -2.12
CA PRO A 401 -11.93 20.16 -0.76
C PRO A 401 -12.51 21.45 -0.18
#